data_AF-A0A2R9AU59-F1
#
_entry.id   AF-A0A2R9AU59-F1
#
_cell.length_a   1.000
_cell.length_b   1.000
_cell.length_c   1.000
_cell.angle_alpha   90.00
_cell.angle_beta   90.00
_cell.angle_gamma   90.00
#
_symmetry.space_group_name_H-M   'P 1'
#
loop_
_entity.id
_entity.type
_entity.pdbx_description
1 polymer ?
#
loop_
_entity_poly.entity_id
_entity_poly.type
_entity_poly.pdbx_seq_one_letter_code
_entity_poly.pdbx_strand_id
1 'polypeptide(L)'
;MSCKEGKASFTCICKPGWQGEKCEFDINERKDPSNINGGCSQICDNTPGSYHCSCKSDCKGKSRMPSICGTAVCKNIPGDFECECPECYRYNLRSKSCEDIDECSENMCAQLCVNYPGGYTCYCDGKKGFKLAQDQKSCEVVSVCLPLKLDTQYELLYLAEQISGVVLYLKFHLPEISRFSAEFHFWTYDSEAESVNHSAWLLIALRGGKIEVQLKNEHTSKITTEGDVINNGLWNGTFVSVEELEHSISIKIAKEAVMDIDKPGPLFKPENGLLETKVYFAGFPQKVESELIKPINPCLDGCIRGWNLMKQGASGIKEIIQEKQNKHCLVTVEKGSYYPGFGIAQFHVDYNNVSSAEGWHINVTLNIHPSMGTGVMLALVSGNNTVPFAVSLVDSTSEKSQDILLSVENTALSLCSDQQSHLEFRVNRNNLELLIPLKIETISHEDLQRQLAVLDKAMKAKVATYLGGLPDVPFSATPVNAFYNGCMEVNINGVQLDLDEAISKHNDIRAHSCPSFWKKTKNS
;
A
#
# COMPACT_ATOMS: atom_id res chain seq x y z
N MET A 1 59.24 -21.26 -12.65
CA MET A 1 60.51 -21.84 -13.05
C MET A 1 61.59 -21.02 -12.39
N SER A 2 62.32 -21.62 -11.45
CA SER A 2 63.41 -20.97 -10.74
C SER A 2 64.64 -21.86 -10.91
N CYS A 3 65.58 -21.42 -11.74
CA CYS A 3 66.81 -22.16 -12.00
C CYS A 3 67.95 -21.53 -11.21
N LYS A 4 68.72 -22.34 -10.50
CA LYS A 4 69.93 -21.88 -9.81
C LYS A 4 71.15 -22.40 -10.55
N GLU A 5 72.06 -21.50 -10.91
CA GLU A 5 73.31 -21.83 -11.60
C GLU A 5 74.38 -22.28 -10.61
N GLY A 6 74.96 -23.46 -10.83
CA GLY A 6 76.20 -23.91 -10.21
C GLY A 6 77.32 -24.00 -11.26
N LYS A 7 78.57 -23.83 -10.84
CA LYS A 7 79.79 -23.65 -11.69
C LYS A 7 80.12 -24.76 -12.72
N ALA A 8 79.27 -25.78 -12.90
CA ALA A 8 79.35 -26.73 -14.02
C ALA A 8 78.00 -27.41 -14.39
N SER A 9 76.88 -27.05 -13.76
CA SER A 9 75.52 -27.51 -14.15
C SER A 9 74.47 -26.59 -13.53
N PHE A 10 73.37 -26.32 -14.23
CA PHE A 10 72.22 -25.57 -13.72
C PHE A 10 71.12 -26.56 -13.34
N THR A 11 70.47 -26.35 -12.19
CA THR A 11 69.33 -27.17 -11.76
C THR A 11 68.08 -26.29 -11.71
N CYS A 12 67.10 -26.60 -12.55
CA CYS A 12 65.81 -25.93 -12.57
C CYS A 12 64.80 -26.64 -11.67
N ILE A 13 64.14 -25.88 -10.79
CA ILE A 13 62.96 -26.37 -10.06
C ILE A 13 61.74 -26.08 -10.95
N CYS A 14 61.13 -27.16 -11.43
CA CYS A 14 59.96 -27.10 -12.31
C CYS A 14 58.67 -26.81 -11.53
N LYS A 15 57.71 -26.19 -12.22
CA LYS A 15 56.34 -26.11 -11.70
C LYS A 15 55.73 -27.52 -11.71
N PRO A 16 54.77 -27.82 -10.82
CA PRO A 16 54.01 -29.07 -10.89
C PRO A 16 53.46 -29.31 -12.31
N GLY A 17 53.57 -30.54 -12.82
CA GLY A 17 53.19 -30.90 -14.20
C GLY A 17 54.30 -30.78 -15.26
N TRP A 18 55.53 -30.37 -14.90
CA TRP A 18 56.65 -30.23 -15.86
C TRP A 18 57.93 -30.93 -15.37
N GLN A 19 58.71 -31.46 -16.32
CA GLN A 19 59.96 -32.19 -16.10
C GLN A 19 61.03 -31.84 -17.16
N GLY A 20 62.27 -32.28 -16.93
CA GLY A 20 63.44 -31.96 -17.78
C GLY A 20 64.39 -30.97 -17.11
N GLU A 21 65.62 -30.87 -17.62
CA GLU A 21 66.65 -30.00 -17.04
C GLU A 21 66.29 -28.51 -17.11
N LYS A 22 65.44 -28.13 -18.08
CA LYS A 22 64.88 -26.79 -18.27
C LYS A 22 63.36 -26.76 -18.11
N CYS A 23 62.74 -27.82 -17.57
CA CYS A 23 61.28 -27.97 -17.48
C CYS A 23 60.57 -27.91 -18.84
N GLU A 24 61.22 -28.40 -19.88
CA GLU A 24 60.77 -28.34 -21.26
C GLU A 24 59.78 -29.45 -21.65
N PHE A 25 59.67 -30.48 -20.81
CA PHE A 25 58.78 -31.61 -21.06
C PHE A 25 57.59 -31.56 -20.12
N ASP A 26 56.40 -31.67 -20.69
CA ASP A 26 55.18 -31.90 -19.95
C ASP A 26 55.20 -33.29 -19.29
N ILE A 27 54.75 -33.39 -18.05
CA ILE A 27 54.56 -34.69 -17.40
C ILE A 27 53.30 -35.30 -17.99
N ASN A 28 53.39 -36.53 -18.50
CA ASN A 28 52.20 -37.21 -19.00
C ASN A 28 51.51 -37.95 -17.87
N GLU A 29 50.52 -37.33 -17.21
CA GLU A 29 49.88 -37.93 -16.04
C GLU A 29 49.07 -39.19 -16.39
N ARG A 30 48.73 -39.43 -17.66
CA ARG A 30 48.14 -40.71 -18.10
C ARG A 30 49.12 -41.88 -17.96
N LYS A 31 50.42 -41.62 -18.10
CA LYS A 31 51.48 -42.64 -18.12
C LYS A 31 52.42 -42.56 -16.92
N ASP A 32 52.11 -41.74 -15.93
CA ASP A 32 52.90 -41.63 -14.71
C ASP A 32 52.79 -42.92 -13.87
N PRO A 33 53.89 -43.66 -13.64
CA PRO A 33 53.89 -44.86 -12.82
C PRO A 33 53.58 -44.59 -11.34
N SER A 34 53.68 -43.34 -10.90
CA SER A 34 53.42 -42.89 -9.52
C SER A 34 51.93 -42.63 -9.26
N ASN A 35 51.16 -42.31 -10.31
CA ASN A 35 49.74 -41.97 -10.25
C ASN A 35 49.01 -42.53 -11.48
N ILE A 36 48.54 -43.77 -11.38
CA ILE A 36 47.90 -44.50 -12.49
C ILE A 36 46.70 -43.70 -13.03
N ASN A 37 46.74 -43.35 -14.32
CA ASN A 37 45.73 -42.53 -15.01
C ASN A 37 45.54 -41.13 -14.39
N GLY A 38 46.57 -40.54 -13.79
CA GLY A 38 46.49 -39.23 -13.13
C GLY A 38 45.51 -39.19 -11.95
N GLY A 39 45.05 -40.35 -11.44
CA GLY A 39 43.98 -40.42 -10.43
C GLY A 39 42.57 -40.32 -11.02
N CYS A 40 42.43 -40.26 -12.36
CA CYS A 40 41.14 -40.25 -13.03
C CYS A 40 40.51 -41.64 -13.04
N SER A 41 39.20 -41.69 -12.77
CA SER A 41 38.42 -42.94 -12.75
C SER A 41 38.14 -43.52 -14.13
N GLN A 42 38.16 -42.71 -15.20
CA GLN A 42 37.88 -43.14 -16.57
C GLN A 42 38.95 -42.71 -17.57
N ILE A 43 38.89 -41.49 -18.11
CA ILE A 43 39.86 -41.00 -19.10
C ILE A 43 40.62 -39.83 -18.48
N CYS A 44 41.95 -39.90 -18.53
CA CYS A 44 42.81 -38.77 -18.21
C CYS A 44 43.24 -38.09 -19.51
N ASP A 45 42.80 -36.85 -19.73
CA ASP A 45 43.21 -36.04 -20.88
C ASP A 45 44.31 -35.08 -20.46
N ASN A 46 45.50 -35.40 -20.94
CA ASN A 46 46.73 -34.68 -20.66
C ASN A 46 46.74 -33.35 -21.42
N THR A 47 47.03 -32.26 -20.72
CA THR A 47 47.14 -30.90 -21.27
C THR A 47 48.50 -30.32 -20.92
N PRO A 48 49.08 -29.40 -21.70
CA PRO A 48 50.40 -28.86 -21.34
C PRO A 48 50.41 -28.19 -19.95
N GLY A 49 51.08 -28.84 -19.00
CA GLY A 49 51.23 -28.45 -17.61
C GLY A 49 50.12 -28.88 -16.65
N SER A 50 49.16 -29.69 -17.09
CA SER A 50 48.04 -30.17 -16.26
C SER A 50 47.31 -31.34 -16.90
N TYR A 51 46.27 -31.87 -16.27
CA TYR A 51 45.37 -32.83 -16.88
C TYR A 51 43.96 -32.57 -16.39
N HIS A 52 42.98 -33.06 -17.14
CA HIS A 52 41.60 -33.13 -16.66
C HIS A 52 41.04 -34.52 -16.90
N CYS A 53 40.15 -34.95 -16.00
CA CYS A 53 39.46 -36.20 -16.16
C CYS A 53 38.24 -35.99 -17.05
N SER A 54 38.13 -36.79 -18.11
CA SER A 54 36.97 -36.85 -18.97
C SER A 54 36.34 -38.24 -18.92
N CYS A 55 35.10 -38.34 -19.37
CA CYS A 55 34.40 -39.61 -19.46
C CYS A 55 34.18 -39.94 -20.94
N LYS A 56 34.28 -41.22 -21.30
CA LYS A 56 33.93 -41.65 -22.66
C LYS A 56 32.47 -41.31 -22.87
N SER A 57 32.15 -40.56 -23.92
CA SER A 57 30.80 -40.15 -24.31
C SER A 57 29.96 -41.30 -24.87
N ASP A 58 30.04 -42.46 -24.22
CA ASP A 58 29.16 -43.62 -24.38
C ASP A 58 28.54 -44.05 -23.04
N CYS A 59 28.44 -43.13 -22.10
CA CYS A 59 27.40 -43.24 -21.07
C CYS A 59 26.04 -42.83 -21.64
N LYS A 60 25.53 -43.62 -22.60
CA LYS A 60 24.10 -43.96 -22.60
C LYS A 60 23.84 -44.86 -21.38
N GLY A 61 24.09 -44.31 -20.20
CA GLY A 61 23.91 -44.93 -18.91
C GLY A 61 22.43 -44.90 -18.55
N LYS A 62 21.62 -45.72 -19.22
CA LYS A 62 20.53 -46.37 -18.50
C LYS A 62 21.18 -47.35 -17.52
N SER A 63 21.72 -46.85 -16.41
CA SER A 63 21.77 -47.65 -15.19
C SER A 63 20.38 -47.60 -14.58
N ARG A 64 19.45 -48.28 -15.26
CA ARG A 64 18.23 -48.75 -14.63
C ARG A 64 18.65 -49.95 -13.80
N MET A 65 19.10 -49.71 -12.56
CA MET A 65 18.62 -50.53 -11.45
C MET A 65 17.52 -49.71 -10.78
N PRO A 66 16.27 -49.78 -11.28
CA PRO A 66 15.16 -48.97 -10.75
C PRO A 66 14.76 -49.37 -9.33
N SER A 67 15.45 -50.34 -8.71
CA SER A 67 15.03 -51.01 -7.49
C SER A 67 15.81 -50.63 -6.24
N ILE A 68 16.99 -49.98 -6.33
CA ILE A 68 17.82 -49.71 -5.14
C ILE A 68 17.58 -48.30 -4.58
N CYS A 69 17.89 -47.24 -5.34
CA CYS A 69 17.73 -45.83 -4.90
C CYS A 69 16.45 -45.15 -5.42
N GLY A 70 15.61 -45.85 -6.20
CA GLY A 70 14.38 -45.31 -6.79
C GLY A 70 14.59 -44.00 -7.56
N THR A 71 14.10 -42.86 -7.04
CA THR A 71 14.22 -41.54 -7.70
C THR A 71 15.51 -40.77 -7.35
N ALA A 72 16.32 -41.26 -6.41
CA ALA A 72 17.55 -40.59 -5.97
C ALA A 72 18.77 -40.98 -6.83
N VAL A 73 19.80 -40.15 -6.81
CA VAL A 73 21.06 -40.40 -7.53
C VAL A 73 21.90 -41.39 -6.73
N CYS A 74 22.20 -42.54 -7.31
CA CYS A 74 23.05 -43.55 -6.67
C CYS A 74 24.53 -43.19 -6.86
N LYS A 75 25.26 -43.04 -5.75
CA LYS A 75 26.70 -42.77 -5.71
C LYS A 75 27.41 -43.95 -5.06
N ASN A 76 28.34 -44.56 -5.79
CA ASN A 76 29.09 -45.70 -5.26
C ASN A 76 30.20 -45.20 -4.32
N ILE A 77 30.31 -45.82 -3.14
CA ILE A 77 31.38 -45.58 -2.17
C ILE A 77 32.22 -46.87 -2.01
N PRO A 78 33.50 -46.82 -1.59
CA PRO A 78 34.32 -48.02 -1.46
C PRO A 78 33.69 -49.04 -0.49
N GLY A 79 33.15 -50.13 -1.03
CA GLY A 79 32.51 -51.20 -0.27
C GLY A 79 30.98 -51.10 -0.13
N ASP A 80 30.34 -50.02 -0.61
CA ASP A 80 28.87 -49.84 -0.52
C ASP A 80 28.33 -48.81 -1.56
N PHE A 81 27.08 -48.38 -1.44
CA PHE A 81 26.49 -47.29 -2.22
C PHE A 81 25.69 -46.35 -1.32
N GLU A 82 25.60 -45.07 -1.72
CA GLU A 82 24.79 -44.05 -1.06
C GLU A 82 23.78 -43.48 -2.07
N CYS A 83 22.55 -43.21 -1.62
CA CYS A 83 21.53 -42.58 -2.44
C CYS A 83 21.46 -41.08 -2.07
N GLU A 84 21.94 -40.21 -2.97
CA GLU A 84 21.95 -38.76 -2.79
C GLU A 84 20.71 -38.14 -3.43
N CYS A 85 20.06 -37.24 -2.69
CA CYS A 85 18.95 -36.42 -3.18
C CYS A 85 19.44 -35.01 -3.56
N PRO A 86 18.68 -34.28 -4.39
CA PRO A 86 18.93 -32.86 -4.64
C PRO A 86 18.98 -32.04 -3.33
N GLU A 87 19.62 -30.87 -3.36
CA GLU A 87 19.61 -29.95 -2.21
C GLU A 87 18.17 -29.67 -1.76
N CYS A 88 17.96 -29.56 -0.45
CA CYS A 88 16.64 -29.42 0.21
C CYS A 88 15.73 -30.67 0.13
N TYR A 89 16.25 -31.84 -0.27
CA TYR A 89 15.53 -33.11 -0.22
C TYR A 89 16.25 -34.17 0.61
N ARG A 90 15.50 -34.95 1.37
CA ARG A 90 15.99 -36.09 2.17
C ARG A 90 15.58 -37.40 1.51
N TYR A 91 16.53 -38.33 1.42
CA TYR A 91 16.24 -39.67 0.93
C TYR A 91 15.45 -40.49 1.97
N ASN A 92 14.30 -41.02 1.57
CA ASN A 92 13.51 -41.91 2.39
C ASN A 92 13.69 -43.36 1.94
N LEU A 93 14.30 -44.18 2.81
CA LEU A 93 14.61 -45.59 2.58
C LEU A 93 13.37 -46.47 2.35
N ARG A 94 12.20 -46.08 2.89
CA ARG A 94 10.95 -46.85 2.79
C ARG A 94 10.25 -46.60 1.45
N SER A 95 10.13 -45.33 1.06
CA SER A 95 9.51 -44.92 -0.22
C SER A 95 10.48 -45.00 -1.40
N LYS A 96 11.80 -45.14 -1.13
CA LYS A 96 12.88 -45.09 -2.12
C LYS A 96 12.78 -43.84 -3.01
N SER A 97 12.44 -42.72 -2.38
CA SER A 97 12.27 -41.44 -3.07
C SER A 97 12.89 -40.30 -2.29
N CYS A 98 13.16 -39.22 -3.00
CA CYS A 98 13.54 -37.96 -2.40
C CYS A 98 12.28 -37.24 -1.93
N GLU A 99 12.18 -37.06 -0.61
CA GLU A 99 11.12 -36.31 0.02
C GLU A 99 11.65 -34.93 0.38
N ASP A 100 10.82 -33.92 0.15
CA ASP A 100 11.13 -32.54 0.47
C ASP A 100 11.43 -32.39 1.97
N ILE A 101 12.48 -31.63 2.29
CA ILE A 101 12.78 -31.27 3.68
C ILE A 101 11.88 -30.09 4.01
N ASP A 102 11.06 -30.23 5.05
CA ASP A 102 10.28 -29.09 5.54
C ASP A 102 11.18 -28.22 6.44
N GLU A 103 11.88 -27.25 5.84
CA GLU A 103 12.74 -26.35 6.59
C GLU A 103 11.97 -25.43 7.55
N CYS A 104 10.65 -25.25 7.33
CA CYS A 104 9.80 -24.51 8.25
C CYS A 104 9.59 -25.24 9.57
N SER A 105 9.59 -26.58 9.55
CA SER A 105 9.56 -27.40 10.77
C SER A 105 10.82 -27.25 11.64
N GLU A 106 11.90 -26.70 11.09
CA GLU A 106 13.17 -26.45 11.79
C GLU A 106 13.28 -25.02 12.35
N ASN A 107 12.22 -24.21 12.29
CA ASN A 107 12.18 -22.81 12.76
C ASN A 107 13.27 -21.91 12.15
N MET A 108 13.51 -22.05 10.84
CA MET A 108 14.53 -21.30 10.11
C MET A 108 14.22 -19.81 9.92
N CYS A 109 12.94 -19.42 10.06
CA CYS A 109 12.45 -18.04 9.90
C CYS A 109 12.12 -17.40 11.25
N ALA A 110 12.34 -16.09 11.37
CA ALA A 110 12.03 -15.36 12.60
C ALA A 110 10.52 -15.22 12.90
N GLN A 111 9.68 -15.21 11.87
CA GLN A 111 8.22 -15.08 12.02
C GLN A 111 7.46 -16.11 11.20
N LEU A 112 7.22 -15.84 9.91
CA LEU A 112 6.39 -16.68 9.06
C LEU A 112 7.26 -17.45 8.08
N CYS A 113 6.90 -18.69 7.79
CA CYS A 113 7.63 -19.57 6.88
C CYS A 113 6.65 -20.28 5.94
N VAL A 114 6.99 -20.35 4.66
CA VAL A 114 6.26 -21.12 3.65
C VAL A 114 7.21 -22.09 2.99
N ASN A 115 6.96 -23.38 3.19
CA ASN A 115 7.70 -24.47 2.58
C ASN A 115 7.17 -24.78 1.18
N TYR A 116 8.05 -25.08 0.23
CA TYR A 116 7.70 -25.54 -1.10
C TYR A 116 8.71 -26.58 -1.58
N PRO A 117 8.38 -27.41 -2.58
CA PRO A 117 9.30 -28.45 -3.05
C PRO A 117 10.65 -27.88 -3.48
N GLY A 118 11.71 -28.18 -2.73
CA GLY A 118 13.08 -27.73 -2.94
C GLY A 118 13.50 -26.48 -2.17
N GLY A 119 12.71 -26.03 -1.19
CA GLY A 119 13.15 -25.01 -0.23
C GLY A 119 12.01 -24.26 0.46
N TYR A 120 12.35 -23.11 1.05
CA TYR A 120 11.41 -22.31 1.83
C TYR A 120 11.58 -20.82 1.58
N THR A 121 10.55 -20.05 1.92
CA THR A 121 10.62 -18.58 1.96
C THR A 121 10.11 -18.07 3.29
N CYS A 122 10.87 -17.16 3.90
CA CYS A 122 10.48 -16.46 5.11
C CYS A 122 9.71 -15.19 4.78
N TYR A 123 8.74 -14.86 5.63
CA TYR A 123 7.98 -13.62 5.55
C TYR A 123 7.92 -12.97 6.93
N CYS A 124 7.77 -11.65 6.93
CA CYS A 124 7.53 -10.87 8.13
C CYS A 124 6.13 -10.25 8.08
N ASP A 125 5.58 -10.02 9.26
CA ASP A 125 4.25 -9.44 9.44
C ASP A 125 4.29 -7.93 9.23
N GLY A 126 4.21 -7.49 7.97
CA GLY A 126 4.19 -6.08 7.62
C GLY A 126 2.95 -5.34 8.12
N LYS A 127 1.84 -6.04 8.43
CA LYS A 127 0.68 -5.44 9.10
C LYS A 127 1.03 -4.94 10.50
N LYS A 128 2.10 -5.47 11.11
CA LYS A 128 2.68 -5.01 12.38
C LYS A 128 3.92 -4.14 12.20
N GLY A 129 4.23 -3.70 10.99
CA GLY A 129 5.36 -2.82 10.70
C GLY A 129 6.71 -3.53 10.64
N PHE A 130 6.75 -4.83 10.29
CA PHE A 130 7.99 -5.58 10.06
C PHE A 130 8.23 -5.86 8.57
N LYS A 131 9.50 -5.84 8.17
CA LYS A 131 9.95 -6.27 6.84
C LYS A 131 11.05 -7.33 6.97
N LEU A 132 11.26 -8.08 5.90
CA LEU A 132 12.30 -9.11 5.84
C LEU A 132 13.67 -8.44 5.71
N ALA A 133 14.61 -8.86 6.56
CA ALA A 133 15.98 -8.36 6.56
C ALA A 133 16.80 -8.95 5.39
N GLN A 134 18.00 -8.42 5.17
CA GLN A 134 18.88 -8.82 4.08
C GLN A 134 19.30 -10.30 4.12
N ASP A 135 19.27 -10.94 5.29
CA ASP A 135 19.57 -12.37 5.48
C ASP A 135 18.44 -13.31 5.01
N GLN A 136 17.31 -12.75 4.54
CA GLN A 136 16.12 -13.46 4.09
C GLN A 136 15.50 -14.37 5.16
N LYS A 137 15.80 -14.14 6.45
CA LYS A 137 15.34 -14.98 7.58
C LYS A 137 14.85 -14.17 8.76
N SER A 138 15.53 -13.07 9.07
CA SER A 138 15.23 -12.19 10.20
C SER A 138 14.21 -11.11 9.81
N CYS A 139 13.51 -10.58 10.81
CA CYS A 139 12.58 -9.48 10.62
C CYS A 139 13.12 -8.20 11.26
N GLU A 140 13.08 -7.11 10.51
CA GLU A 140 13.43 -5.77 10.97
C GLU A 140 12.21 -4.86 10.95
N VAL A 141 12.24 -3.81 11.75
CA VAL A 141 11.15 -2.81 11.78
C VAL A 141 11.24 -1.97 10.50
N VAL A 142 10.10 -1.67 9.89
CA VAL A 142 10.03 -0.76 8.75
C VAL A 142 10.51 0.63 9.19
N SER A 143 11.55 1.15 8.55
CA SER A 143 12.16 2.42 8.89
C SER A 143 11.24 3.61 8.62
N VAL A 144 11.30 4.62 9.48
CA VAL A 144 10.72 5.94 9.19
C VAL A 144 11.68 6.68 8.27
N CYS A 145 11.19 7.06 7.12
CA CYS A 145 11.92 7.82 6.11
C CYS A 145 11.79 9.33 6.36
N LEU A 146 10.55 9.81 6.51
CA LEU A 146 10.22 11.22 6.75
C LEU A 146 9.19 11.34 7.87
N PRO A 147 9.52 11.98 9.00
CA PRO A 147 8.58 12.09 10.11
C PRO A 147 7.46 13.09 9.78
N LEU A 148 6.22 12.71 10.11
CA LEU A 148 5.01 13.52 9.97
C LEU A 148 4.73 14.34 11.25
N LYS A 149 4.11 15.50 11.08
CA LYS A 149 3.55 16.29 12.20
C LYS A 149 2.14 15.83 12.50
N LEU A 150 2.02 14.96 13.49
CA LEU A 150 0.76 14.35 13.90
C LEU A 150 0.13 15.05 15.13
N ASP A 151 0.53 16.29 15.41
CA ASP A 151 0.01 17.06 16.53
C ASP A 151 -1.49 17.34 16.36
N THR A 152 -2.26 17.02 17.39
CA THR A 152 -3.72 17.20 17.42
C THR A 152 -4.13 18.28 18.42
N GLN A 153 -5.29 18.93 18.20
CA GLN A 153 -5.83 19.94 19.11
C GLN A 153 -7.19 19.54 19.68
N TYR A 154 -7.29 19.51 21.00
CA TYR A 154 -8.47 19.03 21.75
C TYR A 154 -9.71 19.94 21.67
N GLU A 155 -9.59 21.12 21.06
CA GLU A 155 -10.71 22.04 20.81
C GLU A 155 -11.25 21.92 19.38
N LEU A 156 -10.60 21.12 18.53
CA LEU A 156 -10.99 20.90 17.14
C LEU A 156 -11.64 19.53 17.01
N LEU A 157 -12.92 19.50 16.66
CA LEU A 157 -13.63 18.25 16.38
C LEU A 157 -13.40 17.86 14.92
N TYR A 158 -12.90 16.65 14.71
CA TYR A 158 -12.78 16.01 13.42
C TYR A 158 -14.13 15.44 12.99
N LEU A 159 -14.52 15.78 11.77
CA LEU A 159 -15.86 15.52 11.24
C LEU A 159 -15.95 14.24 10.41
N ALA A 160 -14.84 13.70 9.90
CA ALA A 160 -14.93 12.49 9.10
C ALA A 160 -15.20 11.27 10.01
N GLU A 161 -16.39 10.67 9.91
CA GLU A 161 -16.60 9.26 10.25
C GLU A 161 -17.93 8.67 9.73
N GLN A 162 -17.77 7.44 9.22
CA GLN A 162 -18.69 6.34 8.92
C GLN A 162 -19.70 6.44 7.75
N ILE A 163 -19.42 5.62 6.71
CA ILE A 163 -20.30 5.24 5.59
C ILE A 163 -21.53 4.42 6.07
N SER A 164 -21.62 4.02 7.35
CA SER A 164 -22.69 3.13 7.86
C SER A 164 -22.96 3.11 9.39
N GLY A 165 -22.67 4.17 10.18
CA GLY A 165 -22.98 4.13 11.63
C GLY A 165 -22.76 5.41 12.47
N VAL A 166 -23.47 5.44 13.62
CA VAL A 166 -23.60 6.48 14.68
C VAL A 166 -23.09 7.90 14.34
N VAL A 167 -23.99 8.71 13.81
CA VAL A 167 -23.78 10.16 13.64
C VAL A 167 -23.72 10.85 15.01
N LEU A 168 -22.71 11.70 15.23
CA LEU A 168 -22.63 12.54 16.44
C LEU A 168 -23.80 13.54 16.41
N TYR A 169 -24.57 13.63 17.48
CA TYR A 169 -25.63 14.62 17.60
C TYR A 169 -25.75 15.19 19.00
N LEU A 170 -26.32 16.39 19.07
CA LEU A 170 -26.71 17.04 20.31
C LEU A 170 -28.22 17.17 20.37
N LYS A 171 -28.79 16.85 21.52
CA LYS A 171 -30.22 16.96 21.78
C LYS A 171 -30.51 18.18 22.66
N PHE A 172 -31.40 19.04 22.19
CA PHE A 172 -31.82 20.25 22.90
C PHE A 172 -33.28 20.15 23.31
N HIS A 173 -33.59 20.60 24.53
CA HIS A 173 -34.95 20.81 25.02
C HIS A 173 -35.08 22.28 25.43
N LEU A 174 -35.84 23.06 24.66
CA LEU A 174 -35.85 24.52 24.76
C LEU A 174 -37.29 25.06 24.90
N PRO A 175 -37.48 26.30 25.37
CA PRO A 175 -38.79 26.95 25.35
C PRO A 175 -39.37 27.07 23.94
N GLU A 176 -40.69 27.02 23.81
CA GLU A 176 -41.42 27.06 22.54
C GLU A 176 -41.08 28.26 21.63
N ILE A 177 -40.73 29.41 22.20
CA ILE A 177 -40.36 30.63 21.46
C ILE A 177 -38.95 30.60 20.85
N SER A 178 -38.20 29.51 21.05
CA SER A 178 -36.80 29.43 20.63
C SER A 178 -36.69 29.27 19.11
N ARG A 179 -35.84 30.08 18.49
CA ARG A 179 -35.52 30.02 17.06
C ARG A 179 -34.18 29.32 16.83
N PHE A 180 -34.03 28.67 15.68
CA PHE A 180 -32.75 28.06 15.33
C PHE A 180 -31.64 29.10 15.23
N SER A 181 -30.49 28.77 15.81
CA SER A 181 -29.28 29.58 15.70
C SER A 181 -28.08 28.66 15.80
N ALA A 182 -27.15 28.77 14.86
CA ALA A 182 -25.90 28.02 14.88
C ALA A 182 -24.78 28.93 14.43
N GLU A 183 -23.71 29.01 15.21
CA GLU A 183 -22.47 29.70 14.86
C GLU A 183 -21.33 28.71 15.03
N PHE A 184 -20.43 28.63 14.05
CA PHE A 184 -19.25 27.78 14.14
C PHE A 184 -18.16 28.24 13.16
N HIS A 185 -16.92 27.87 13.47
CA HIS A 185 -15.83 27.94 12.52
C HIS A 185 -15.59 26.55 11.95
N PHE A 186 -15.37 26.46 10.65
CA PHE A 186 -15.11 25.20 9.97
C PHE A 186 -13.93 25.33 8.99
N TRP A 187 -13.22 24.25 8.69
CA TRP A 187 -12.29 24.20 7.57
C TRP A 187 -12.26 22.79 6.99
N THR A 188 -12.02 22.70 5.68
CA THR A 188 -11.92 21.44 4.94
C THR A 188 -11.25 21.65 3.59
N TYR A 189 -10.76 20.55 3.02
CA TYR A 189 -10.43 20.44 1.59
C TYR A 189 -11.47 19.65 0.81
N ASP A 190 -12.42 19.02 1.51
CA ASP A 190 -13.51 18.26 0.94
C ASP A 190 -14.41 19.15 0.07
N SER A 191 -15.05 18.54 -0.92
CA SER A 191 -15.99 19.21 -1.80
C SER A 191 -17.44 19.02 -1.38
N GLU A 192 -17.74 18.02 -0.54
CA GLU A 192 -19.10 17.69 -0.07
C GLU A 192 -19.21 17.54 1.47
N ALA A 193 -20.36 17.84 2.10
CA ALA A 193 -20.56 17.76 3.57
C ALA A 193 -22.04 17.84 4.01
N GLU A 194 -22.43 17.44 5.26
CA GLU A 194 -23.86 17.46 5.68
C GLU A 194 -24.25 17.54 7.21
N SER A 195 -25.47 18.04 7.58
CA SER A 195 -26.17 18.03 8.91
C SER A 195 -27.73 18.15 8.85
N VAL A 196 -28.60 17.24 9.41
CA VAL A 196 -30.11 17.29 9.28
C VAL A 196 -30.96 16.68 10.44
N ASN A 197 -32.26 17.09 10.65
CA ASN A 197 -33.28 16.55 11.62
C ASN A 197 -34.66 16.08 10.96
N HIS A 198 -35.73 15.73 11.71
CA HIS A 198 -37.00 15.07 11.26
C HIS A 198 -38.18 15.96 10.85
N SER A 199 -39.05 15.49 9.93
CA SER A 199 -40.34 16.04 9.41
C SER A 199 -40.31 17.46 8.83
N ALA A 200 -39.68 18.39 9.55
CA ALA A 200 -39.17 19.66 9.08
C ALA A 200 -37.67 19.72 9.41
N TRP A 201 -36.85 19.97 8.41
CA TRP A 201 -35.42 19.83 8.50
C TRP A 201 -34.68 20.88 7.69
N LEU A 202 -33.57 21.33 8.26
CA LEU A 202 -32.63 22.24 7.64
C LEU A 202 -31.33 21.50 7.50
N LEU A 203 -30.82 21.52 6.28
CA LEU A 203 -29.55 20.98 5.89
C LEU A 203 -28.58 22.10 5.56
N ILE A 204 -27.40 22.11 6.18
CA ILE A 204 -26.24 22.85 5.71
C ILE A 204 -25.20 21.85 5.21
N ALA A 205 -24.82 22.01 3.95
CA ALA A 205 -23.94 21.13 3.23
C ALA A 205 -22.85 21.92 2.49
N LEU A 206 -21.81 21.20 2.06
CA LEU A 206 -20.85 21.71 1.10
C LEU A 206 -21.12 21.01 -0.24
N ARG A 207 -21.04 21.70 -1.38
CA ARG A 207 -21.05 21.06 -2.70
C ARG A 207 -20.18 21.84 -3.67
N GLY A 208 -19.21 21.15 -4.28
CA GLY A 208 -18.21 21.81 -5.12
C GLY A 208 -17.47 22.92 -4.38
N GLY A 209 -17.28 22.74 -3.07
CA GLY A 209 -16.63 23.72 -2.19
C GLY A 209 -17.47 24.95 -1.81
N LYS A 210 -18.75 25.03 -2.21
CA LYS A 210 -19.68 26.11 -1.83
C LYS A 210 -20.72 25.63 -0.82
N ILE A 211 -21.26 26.53 0.00
CA ILE A 211 -22.33 26.17 0.93
C ILE A 211 -23.63 25.92 0.14
N GLU A 212 -24.20 24.73 0.32
CA GLU A 212 -25.52 24.34 -0.16
C GLU A 212 -26.44 24.20 1.06
N VAL A 213 -27.62 24.83 1.01
CA VAL A 213 -28.63 24.69 2.05
C VAL A 213 -29.88 24.08 1.46
N GLN A 214 -30.29 22.94 2.01
CA GLN A 214 -31.56 22.30 1.68
C GLN A 214 -32.51 22.46 2.86
N LEU A 215 -33.75 22.84 2.61
CA LEU A 215 -34.77 23.05 3.61
C LEU A 215 -36.03 22.32 3.17
N LYS A 216 -36.59 21.51 4.06
CA LYS A 216 -37.91 20.90 3.86
C LYS A 216 -38.73 21.08 5.13
N ASN A 217 -39.91 21.63 5.03
CA ASN A 217 -40.92 21.63 6.10
C ASN A 217 -42.31 21.45 5.46
N GLU A 218 -43.38 21.56 6.26
CA GLU A 218 -44.75 21.39 5.76
C GLU A 218 -45.17 22.46 4.74
N HIS A 219 -44.47 23.59 4.67
CA HIS A 219 -44.86 24.74 3.86
C HIS A 219 -43.96 24.92 2.62
N THR A 220 -42.69 24.50 2.69
CA THR A 220 -41.68 24.75 1.66
C THR A 220 -40.66 23.63 1.58
N SER A 221 -40.23 23.34 0.35
CA SER A 221 -39.07 22.52 0.01
C SER A 221 -38.18 23.35 -0.91
N LYS A 222 -37.00 23.78 -0.45
CA LYS A 222 -36.09 24.67 -1.19
C LYS A 222 -34.64 24.19 -1.08
N ILE A 223 -33.87 24.46 -2.12
CA ILE A 223 -32.41 24.27 -2.16
C ILE A 223 -31.78 25.56 -2.67
N THR A 224 -30.77 26.04 -1.97
CA THR A 224 -30.01 27.24 -2.34
C THR A 224 -28.52 26.94 -2.24
N THR A 225 -27.77 27.25 -3.28
CA THR A 225 -26.31 27.15 -3.29
C THR A 225 -25.76 28.51 -3.71
N GLU A 226 -25.14 29.21 -2.78
CA GLU A 226 -24.64 30.57 -3.02
C GLU A 226 -23.38 30.85 -2.21
N GLY A 227 -22.62 31.85 -2.62
CA GLY A 227 -21.37 32.24 -2.00
C GLY A 227 -20.11 31.74 -2.69
N ASP A 228 -18.99 32.06 -2.05
CA ASP A 228 -17.65 31.74 -2.50
C ASP A 228 -17.24 30.32 -2.13
N VAL A 229 -16.19 29.85 -2.79
CA VAL A 229 -15.59 28.54 -2.52
C VAL A 229 -14.80 28.60 -1.20
N ILE A 230 -15.16 27.77 -0.23
CA ILE A 230 -14.63 27.78 1.15
C ILE A 230 -13.74 26.56 1.50
N ASN A 231 -13.52 25.62 0.57
CA ASN A 231 -12.70 24.43 0.79
C ASN A 231 -11.19 24.66 0.54
N ASN A 232 -10.68 25.80 0.97
CA ASN A 232 -9.28 26.21 0.74
C ASN A 232 -8.32 25.77 1.85
N GLY A 233 -8.82 25.08 2.88
CA GLY A 233 -8.03 24.66 4.04
C GLY A 233 -7.56 25.80 4.95
N LEU A 234 -8.21 26.96 4.94
CA LEU A 234 -7.88 28.08 5.83
C LEU A 234 -9.03 28.39 6.78
N TRP A 235 -8.71 28.78 8.02
CA TRP A 235 -9.69 29.27 9.01
C TRP A 235 -10.19 30.69 8.72
N ASN A 236 -9.49 31.43 7.86
CA ASN A 236 -9.84 32.80 7.52
C ASN A 236 -10.99 32.81 6.52
N GLY A 237 -12.10 33.44 6.89
CA GLY A 237 -13.29 33.52 6.04
C GLY A 237 -14.31 32.38 6.22
N THR A 238 -14.12 31.50 7.22
CA THR A 238 -14.95 30.29 7.38
C THR A 238 -15.82 30.29 8.65
N PHE A 239 -16.04 31.46 9.24
CA PHE A 239 -17.06 31.62 10.27
C PHE A 239 -18.44 31.56 9.60
N VAL A 240 -19.20 30.51 9.90
CA VAL A 240 -20.56 30.32 9.40
C VAL A 240 -21.52 30.60 10.55
N SER A 241 -22.49 31.48 10.30
CA SER A 241 -23.60 31.71 11.22
C SER A 241 -24.92 31.54 10.48
N VAL A 242 -25.83 30.77 11.05
CA VAL A 242 -27.17 30.54 10.56
C VAL A 242 -28.16 31.02 11.61
N GLU A 243 -29.05 31.92 11.21
CA GLU A 243 -30.04 32.52 12.08
C GLU A 243 -31.43 32.38 11.47
N GLU A 244 -32.35 31.76 12.21
CA GLU A 244 -33.75 31.74 11.84
C GLU A 244 -34.42 33.07 12.19
N LEU A 245 -34.85 33.79 11.15
CA LEU A 245 -35.64 35.01 11.25
C LEU A 245 -37.14 34.69 11.19
N GLU A 246 -37.97 35.71 11.26
CA GLU A 246 -39.43 35.55 11.28
C GLU A 246 -39.96 34.94 9.98
N HIS A 247 -39.49 35.46 8.83
CA HIS A 247 -39.94 35.04 7.49
C HIS A 247 -38.82 34.48 6.60
N SER A 248 -37.61 34.34 7.12
CA SER A 248 -36.47 33.83 6.34
C SER A 248 -35.43 33.14 7.23
N ILE A 249 -34.44 32.53 6.59
CA ILE A 249 -33.24 31.99 7.23
C ILE A 249 -32.06 32.73 6.62
N SER A 250 -31.31 33.43 7.47
CA SER A 250 -30.12 34.17 7.05
C SER A 250 -28.87 33.35 7.33
N ILE A 251 -28.02 33.20 6.32
CA ILE A 251 -26.72 32.53 6.44
C ILE A 251 -25.65 33.56 6.13
N LYS A 252 -24.72 33.71 7.06
CA LYS A 252 -23.59 34.62 6.93
C LYS A 252 -22.29 33.84 6.94
N ILE A 253 -21.37 34.20 6.05
CA ILE A 253 -20.01 33.69 5.98
C ILE A 253 -19.08 34.85 6.28
N ALA A 254 -18.12 34.68 7.18
CA ALA A 254 -17.22 35.76 7.61
C ALA A 254 -17.94 37.03 8.11
N LYS A 255 -19.18 36.86 8.63
CA LYS A 255 -20.12 37.93 9.04
C LYS A 255 -20.79 38.69 7.89
N GLU A 256 -20.55 38.33 6.65
CA GLU A 256 -21.24 38.87 5.47
C GLU A 256 -22.44 37.98 5.15
N ALA A 257 -23.61 38.58 4.88
CA ALA A 257 -24.79 37.82 4.51
C ALA A 257 -24.64 37.28 3.09
N VAL A 258 -24.62 35.95 2.96
CA VAL A 258 -24.38 35.26 1.69
C VAL A 258 -25.66 34.64 1.14
N MET A 259 -26.59 34.23 2.01
CA MET A 259 -27.89 33.69 1.60
C MET A 259 -29.00 34.20 2.51
N ASP A 260 -30.17 34.42 1.91
CA ASP A 260 -31.43 34.67 2.61
C ASP A 260 -32.51 33.80 1.96
N ILE A 261 -33.05 32.85 2.74
CA ILE A 261 -33.97 31.82 2.23
C ILE A 261 -35.35 32.07 2.80
N ASP A 262 -36.34 32.43 1.97
CA ASP A 262 -37.69 32.67 2.48
C ASP A 262 -38.28 31.40 3.10
N LYS A 263 -38.86 31.60 4.28
CA LYS A 263 -39.41 30.61 5.18
C LYS A 263 -40.79 31.11 5.66
N PRO A 264 -41.90 30.53 5.16
CA PRO A 264 -43.25 31.00 5.51
C PRO A 264 -43.76 30.52 6.89
N GLY A 265 -43.01 29.69 7.63
CA GLY A 265 -43.39 29.18 8.95
C GLY A 265 -42.18 28.81 9.81
N PRO A 266 -42.35 28.44 11.10
CA PRO A 266 -41.24 28.04 11.94
C PRO A 266 -40.54 26.78 11.40
N LEU A 267 -39.21 26.71 11.58
CA LEU A 267 -38.40 25.54 11.18
C LEU A 267 -38.79 24.28 11.95
N PHE A 268 -39.08 24.43 13.23
CA PHE A 268 -39.37 23.32 14.12
C PHE A 268 -40.74 23.51 14.76
N LYS A 269 -41.45 22.40 14.95
CA LYS A 269 -42.71 22.39 15.68
C LYS A 269 -42.45 22.04 17.15
N PRO A 270 -43.04 22.79 18.09
CA PRO A 270 -43.00 22.41 19.50
C PRO A 270 -43.87 21.17 19.74
N GLU A 271 -43.42 20.30 20.63
CA GLU A 271 -44.16 19.13 21.10
C GLU A 271 -44.38 19.29 22.62
N ASN A 272 -45.64 19.21 23.07
CA ASN A 272 -46.00 19.40 24.48
C ASN A 272 -45.55 20.74 25.11
N GLY A 273 -45.50 21.82 24.33
CA GLY A 273 -45.08 23.15 24.81
C GLY A 273 -43.56 23.32 24.98
N LEU A 274 -42.77 22.34 24.53
CA LEU A 274 -41.31 22.41 24.48
C LEU A 274 -40.83 22.19 23.05
N LEU A 275 -39.73 22.84 22.69
CA LEU A 275 -39.03 22.61 21.45
C LEU A 275 -37.97 21.51 21.67
N GLU A 276 -38.19 20.34 21.08
CA GLU A 276 -37.19 19.27 21.04
C GLU A 276 -36.49 19.28 19.67
N THR A 277 -35.16 19.45 19.65
CA THR A 277 -34.40 19.40 18.40
C THR A 277 -33.09 18.65 18.54
N LYS A 278 -32.65 18.03 17.44
CA LYS A 278 -31.38 17.32 17.33
C LYS A 278 -30.55 17.99 16.26
N VAL A 279 -29.31 18.31 16.60
CA VAL A 279 -28.31 18.82 15.65
C VAL A 279 -27.29 17.72 15.44
N TYR A 280 -27.21 17.22 14.21
CA TYR A 280 -26.28 16.17 13.80
C TYR A 280 -25.04 16.82 13.17
N PHE A 281 -23.87 16.19 13.31
CA PHE A 281 -22.64 16.68 12.70
C PHE A 281 -22.10 15.62 11.75
N ALA A 282 -21.74 16.05 10.53
CA ALA A 282 -21.09 15.23 9.52
C ALA A 282 -21.83 13.91 9.25
N GLY A 283 -23.14 14.04 9.02
CA GLY A 283 -24.03 12.92 8.76
C GLY A 283 -25.48 13.21 9.13
N PHE A 284 -26.35 12.28 8.76
CA PHE A 284 -27.79 12.34 9.02
C PHE A 284 -28.36 10.95 9.33
N PRO A 285 -29.52 10.84 10.00
CA PRO A 285 -30.19 9.56 10.19
C PRO A 285 -30.59 8.92 8.86
N GLN A 286 -30.39 7.61 8.67
CA GLN A 286 -30.67 6.88 7.42
C GLN A 286 -32.07 7.11 6.82
N LYS A 287 -33.09 7.40 7.66
CA LYS A 287 -34.44 7.76 7.19
C LYS A 287 -34.50 9.05 6.37
N VAL A 288 -33.55 9.97 6.59
CA VAL A 288 -33.47 11.27 5.91
C VAL A 288 -32.82 11.14 4.54
N GLU A 289 -31.93 10.15 4.34
CA GLU A 289 -31.22 9.92 3.07
C GLU A 289 -32.16 9.88 1.86
N SER A 290 -33.24 9.09 1.98
CA SER A 290 -34.26 8.91 0.96
C SER A 290 -35.18 10.12 0.78
N GLU A 291 -35.11 11.09 1.69
CA GLU A 291 -35.97 12.27 1.71
C GLU A 291 -35.27 13.57 1.31
N LEU A 292 -33.95 13.54 1.10
CA LEU A 292 -33.17 14.69 0.64
C LEU A 292 -33.70 15.20 -0.71
N ILE A 293 -33.72 16.52 -0.87
CA ILE A 293 -34.14 17.15 -2.14
C ILE A 293 -33.13 16.80 -3.22
N LYS A 294 -31.84 16.82 -2.86
CA LYS A 294 -30.73 16.43 -3.71
C LYS A 294 -29.75 15.58 -2.90
N PRO A 295 -29.46 14.34 -3.33
CA PRO A 295 -28.49 13.48 -2.65
C PRO A 295 -27.11 14.14 -2.56
N ILE A 296 -26.36 13.82 -1.51
CA ILE A 296 -25.00 14.29 -1.30
C ILE A 296 -24.21 13.24 -0.51
N ASN A 297 -22.89 13.20 -0.69
CA ASN A 297 -22.04 12.39 0.15
C ASN A 297 -21.89 13.06 1.54
N PRO A 298 -22.30 12.40 2.64
CA PRO A 298 -22.18 12.99 3.98
C PRO A 298 -20.75 12.97 4.54
N CYS A 299 -19.84 12.19 3.94
CA CYS A 299 -18.45 12.11 4.40
C CYS A 299 -17.81 13.50 4.26
N LEU A 300 -17.26 14.00 5.37
CA LEU A 300 -16.61 15.31 5.40
C LEU A 300 -15.25 15.24 6.08
N ASP A 301 -14.18 15.31 5.30
CA ASP A 301 -12.82 15.47 5.81
C ASP A 301 -12.54 16.92 6.20
N GLY A 302 -13.05 17.32 7.38
CA GLY A 302 -12.87 18.67 7.89
C GLY A 302 -12.90 18.75 9.40
N CYS A 303 -12.69 19.96 9.92
CA CYS A 303 -12.76 20.22 11.35
C CYS A 303 -13.62 21.42 11.68
N ILE A 304 -14.28 21.31 12.83
CA ILE A 304 -15.12 22.36 13.38
C ILE A 304 -14.60 22.80 14.75
N ARG A 305 -14.78 24.08 15.07
CA ARG A 305 -14.49 24.68 16.39
C ARG A 305 -15.41 25.85 16.68
N GLY A 306 -15.35 26.34 17.93
CA GLY A 306 -15.99 27.60 18.30
C GLY A 306 -17.50 27.59 18.07
N TRP A 307 -18.15 26.47 18.37
CA TRP A 307 -19.59 26.32 18.20
C TRP A 307 -20.37 27.10 19.27
N ASN A 308 -21.48 27.67 18.83
CA ASN A 308 -22.54 28.20 19.67
C ASN A 308 -23.87 27.80 19.03
N LEU A 309 -24.48 26.75 19.58
CA LEU A 309 -25.71 26.18 19.04
C LEU A 309 -26.88 26.53 19.94
N MET A 310 -28.00 26.91 19.32
CA MET A 310 -29.24 27.30 20.00
C MET A 310 -29.03 28.38 21.09
N LYS A 311 -28.02 29.22 20.92
CA LYS A 311 -27.58 30.25 21.89
C LYS A 311 -27.26 29.68 23.28
N GLN A 312 -26.87 28.41 23.37
CA GLN A 312 -26.48 27.73 24.62
C GLN A 312 -24.97 27.85 24.92
N GLY A 313 -24.19 28.49 24.05
CA GLY A 313 -22.73 28.55 24.16
C GLY A 313 -22.07 27.21 23.88
N ALA A 314 -20.85 27.02 24.42
CA ALA A 314 -20.02 25.84 24.17
C ALA A 314 -20.15 24.74 25.25
N SER A 315 -21.04 24.92 26.23
CA SER A 315 -21.18 24.02 27.39
C SER A 315 -21.68 22.63 26.97
N GLY A 316 -21.00 21.57 27.42
CA GLY A 316 -21.35 20.18 27.13
C GLY A 316 -20.60 19.57 25.94
N ILE A 317 -20.24 20.39 24.94
CA ILE A 317 -19.56 19.91 23.72
C ILE A 317 -18.04 19.83 23.93
N LYS A 318 -17.47 20.80 24.68
CA LYS A 318 -16.04 20.81 24.98
C LYS A 318 -15.63 19.55 25.74
N GLU A 319 -16.46 19.10 26.68
CA GLU A 319 -16.26 17.88 27.45
C GLU A 319 -16.34 16.63 26.55
N ILE A 320 -17.34 16.55 25.67
CA ILE A 320 -17.52 15.43 24.71
C ILE A 320 -16.30 15.26 23.80
N ILE A 321 -15.69 16.38 23.37
CA ILE A 321 -14.55 16.34 22.46
C ILE A 321 -13.28 15.98 23.21
N GLN A 322 -13.09 16.51 24.42
CA GLN A 322 -11.96 16.14 25.26
C GLN A 322 -11.95 14.64 25.61
N GLU A 323 -13.11 14.03 25.81
CA GLU A 323 -13.22 12.59 26.06
C GLU A 323 -12.87 11.73 24.83
N LYS A 324 -13.06 12.23 23.61
CA LYS A 324 -12.83 11.49 22.36
C LYS A 324 -11.54 11.93 21.66
N GLN A 325 -10.39 11.44 22.13
CA GLN A 325 -9.08 11.78 21.55
C GLN A 325 -8.94 11.44 20.05
N ASN A 326 -9.56 10.35 19.59
CA ASN A 326 -9.58 9.97 18.17
C ASN A 326 -10.38 10.95 17.28
N LYS A 327 -11.08 11.91 17.89
CA LYS A 327 -11.85 12.94 17.21
C LYS A 327 -11.15 14.29 17.16
N HIS A 328 -9.87 14.36 17.51
CA HIS A 328 -9.11 15.60 17.43
C HIS A 328 -8.51 15.80 16.04
N CYS A 329 -8.60 17.01 15.54
CA CYS A 329 -7.97 17.35 14.27
C CYS A 329 -6.48 17.55 14.37
N LEU A 330 -5.80 17.20 13.28
CA LEU A 330 -4.42 17.59 13.03
C LEU A 330 -4.32 19.11 12.87
N VAL A 331 -3.28 19.69 13.46
CA VAL A 331 -3.06 21.14 13.47
C VAL A 331 -2.46 21.64 12.15
N THR A 332 -1.53 20.88 11.57
CA THR A 332 -0.85 21.23 10.32
C THR A 332 -1.13 20.18 9.26
N VAL A 333 -2.02 20.51 8.32
CA VAL A 333 -2.30 19.67 7.16
C VAL A 333 -2.16 20.46 5.86
N GLU A 334 -1.95 19.72 4.78
CA GLU A 334 -1.89 20.14 3.40
C GLU A 334 -2.94 19.36 2.60
N LYS A 335 -3.20 19.79 1.37
CA LYS A 335 -4.14 19.09 0.48
C LYS A 335 -3.57 17.72 0.08
N GLY A 336 -4.41 16.70 0.13
CA GLY A 336 -4.10 15.33 -0.34
C GLY A 336 -4.62 14.29 0.64
N SER A 337 -4.57 13.02 0.26
CA SER A 337 -5.07 11.93 1.11
C SER A 337 -3.98 11.36 2.02
N TYR A 338 -4.32 11.08 3.27
CA TYR A 338 -3.40 10.51 4.25
C TYR A 338 -3.72 9.07 4.61
N TYR A 339 -2.70 8.23 4.54
CA TYR A 339 -2.71 6.84 4.95
C TYR A 339 -1.84 6.69 6.20
N PRO A 340 -2.41 6.23 7.34
CA PRO A 340 -1.70 6.23 8.62
C PRO A 340 -0.79 5.02 8.85
N GLY A 341 -0.58 4.15 7.85
CA GLY A 341 0.15 2.89 8.02
C GLY A 341 -0.69 1.76 8.60
N PHE A 342 -2.01 1.88 8.52
CA PHE A 342 -2.96 0.80 8.81
C PHE A 342 -4.30 1.09 8.14
N GLY A 343 -5.09 0.03 7.91
CA GLY A 343 -6.34 0.14 7.18
C GLY A 343 -6.16 0.16 5.66
N ILE A 344 -7.27 0.04 4.94
CA ILE A 344 -7.32 0.00 3.48
C ILE A 344 -8.53 0.77 2.96
N ALA A 345 -8.46 1.21 1.72
CA ALA A 345 -9.61 1.68 0.96
C ALA A 345 -9.86 0.76 -0.24
N GLN A 346 -11.12 0.42 -0.50
CA GLN A 346 -11.55 -0.48 -1.57
C GLN A 346 -12.39 0.28 -2.60
N PHE A 347 -12.07 0.06 -3.87
CA PHE A 347 -12.78 0.60 -5.02
C PHE A 347 -13.18 -0.51 -6.00
N HIS A 348 -14.21 -0.21 -6.79
CA HIS A 348 -14.52 -0.97 -8.00
C HIS A 348 -14.23 -0.08 -9.20
N VAL A 349 -13.17 -0.43 -9.93
CA VAL A 349 -12.74 0.28 -11.15
C VAL A 349 -12.91 -0.65 -12.33
N ASP A 350 -13.52 -0.15 -13.41
CA ASP A 350 -13.58 -0.87 -14.68
C ASP A 350 -12.30 -0.60 -15.48
N TYR A 351 -11.57 -1.66 -15.78
CA TYR A 351 -10.31 -1.63 -16.52
C TYR A 351 -10.48 -2.05 -17.99
N ASN A 352 -11.70 -2.35 -18.43
CA ASN A 352 -11.95 -2.78 -19.81
C ASN A 352 -11.75 -1.62 -20.80
N ASN A 353 -11.11 -1.90 -21.94
CA ASN A 353 -10.89 -0.91 -22.98
C ASN A 353 -12.04 -0.94 -24.00
N VAL A 354 -12.78 0.17 -24.14
CA VAL A 354 -13.87 0.27 -25.12
C VAL A 354 -13.35 0.50 -26.55
N SER A 355 -12.13 1.03 -26.71
CA SER A 355 -11.58 1.49 -27.99
C SER A 355 -10.64 0.51 -28.70
N SER A 356 -10.23 -0.60 -28.08
CA SER A 356 -9.39 -1.62 -28.73
C SER A 356 -9.91 -3.03 -28.50
N ALA A 357 -9.73 -3.91 -29.49
CA ALA A 357 -10.08 -5.34 -29.41
C ALA A 357 -9.17 -6.15 -28.44
N GLU A 358 -8.36 -5.48 -27.60
CA GLU A 358 -7.34 -6.09 -26.75
C GLU A 358 -7.74 -6.26 -25.27
N GLY A 359 -8.98 -5.95 -24.88
CA GLY A 359 -9.58 -6.38 -23.62
C GLY A 359 -9.51 -5.36 -22.48
N TRP A 360 -8.32 -5.01 -21.96
CA TRP A 360 -8.16 -4.17 -20.76
C TRP A 360 -6.88 -3.31 -20.76
N HIS A 361 -6.88 -2.21 -20.00
CA HIS A 361 -5.69 -1.41 -19.72
C HIS A 361 -5.71 -0.82 -18.30
N ILE A 362 -4.54 -0.72 -17.68
CA ILE A 362 -4.34 -0.10 -16.37
C ILE A 362 -3.37 1.06 -16.57
N ASN A 363 -3.89 2.28 -16.58
CA ASN A 363 -3.07 3.49 -16.52
C ASN A 363 -3.24 4.11 -15.14
N VAL A 364 -2.17 4.24 -14.38
CA VAL A 364 -2.23 4.81 -13.03
C VAL A 364 -1.18 5.88 -12.88
N THR A 365 -1.59 6.96 -12.25
CA THR A 365 -0.72 8.04 -11.82
C THR A 365 -0.81 8.18 -10.31
N LEU A 366 0.32 8.11 -9.63
CA LEU A 366 0.44 8.29 -8.18
C LEU A 366 1.25 9.56 -7.89
N ASN A 367 0.69 10.44 -7.07
CA ASN A 367 1.47 11.50 -6.43
C ASN A 367 1.69 11.12 -4.98
N ILE A 368 2.92 10.74 -4.61
CA ILE A 368 3.23 10.19 -3.29
C ILE A 368 4.18 11.07 -2.49
N HIS A 369 3.99 11.06 -1.18
CA HIS A 369 4.92 11.63 -0.20
C HIS A 369 5.01 10.62 0.97
N PRO A 370 5.89 9.61 0.87
CA PRO A 370 5.94 8.51 1.83
C PRO A 370 6.58 8.97 3.15
N SER A 371 6.06 8.49 4.28
CA SER A 371 6.66 8.68 5.61
C SER A 371 7.44 7.44 6.07
N MET A 372 7.02 6.25 5.64
CA MET A 372 7.69 4.99 5.95
C MET A 372 8.41 4.40 4.73
N GLY A 373 9.37 3.55 5.05
CA GLY A 373 10.28 2.88 4.11
C GLY A 373 9.62 1.90 3.15
N THR A 374 8.58 1.21 3.61
CA THR A 374 7.98 0.06 2.92
C THR A 374 6.47 0.07 3.10
N GLY A 375 5.71 -0.23 2.03
CA GLY A 375 4.26 -0.33 2.11
C GLY A 375 3.58 -0.50 0.74
N VAL A 376 2.42 -1.16 0.73
CA VAL A 376 1.62 -1.38 -0.49
C VAL A 376 0.80 -0.14 -0.81
N MET A 377 1.05 0.48 -1.96
CA MET A 377 0.33 1.68 -2.42
C MET A 377 -0.98 1.31 -3.11
N LEU A 378 -0.91 0.39 -4.08
CA LEU A 378 -2.06 -0.07 -4.86
C LEU A 378 -1.97 -1.58 -5.06
N ALA A 379 -3.10 -2.27 -4.97
CA ALA A 379 -3.19 -3.69 -5.30
C ALA A 379 -4.51 -4.03 -5.99
N LEU A 380 -4.45 -4.96 -6.96
CA LEU A 380 -5.60 -5.62 -7.53
C LEU A 380 -5.73 -6.98 -6.88
N VAL A 381 -6.91 -7.28 -6.36
CA VAL A 381 -7.21 -8.55 -5.68
C VAL A 381 -8.34 -9.25 -6.41
N SER A 382 -8.12 -10.51 -6.75
CA SER A 382 -9.11 -11.37 -7.38
C SER A 382 -9.94 -12.11 -6.32
N GLY A 383 -11.16 -12.54 -6.66
CA GLY A 383 -12.09 -13.20 -5.73
C GLY A 383 -11.62 -14.54 -5.14
N ASN A 384 -10.47 -15.06 -5.56
CA ASN A 384 -9.80 -16.23 -4.99
C ASN A 384 -8.68 -15.86 -3.98
N ASN A 385 -8.69 -14.64 -3.44
CA ASN A 385 -7.67 -14.09 -2.52
C ASN A 385 -6.25 -14.09 -3.10
N THR A 386 -6.12 -14.00 -4.42
CA THR A 386 -4.84 -13.80 -5.09
C THR A 386 -4.64 -12.33 -5.43
N VAL A 387 -3.39 -11.88 -5.44
CA VAL A 387 -3.01 -10.51 -5.77
C VAL A 387 -2.30 -10.52 -7.13
N PRO A 388 -3.04 -10.50 -8.25
CA PRO A 388 -2.45 -10.55 -9.59
C PRO A 388 -1.56 -9.34 -9.93
N PHE A 389 -1.77 -8.20 -9.26
CA PHE A 389 -0.98 -7.00 -9.47
C PHE A 389 -0.89 -6.19 -8.18
N ALA A 390 0.30 -5.72 -7.83
CA ALA A 390 0.51 -4.77 -6.73
C ALA A 390 1.67 -3.83 -7.04
N VAL A 391 1.57 -2.61 -6.52
CA VAL A 391 2.61 -1.58 -6.53
C VAL A 391 2.96 -1.27 -5.09
N SER A 392 4.21 -1.52 -4.73
CA SER A 392 4.70 -1.40 -3.37
C SER A 392 5.98 -0.59 -3.33
N LEU A 393 6.15 0.14 -2.22
CA LEU A 393 7.38 0.80 -1.84
C LEU A 393 8.20 -0.17 -0.99
N VAL A 394 9.52 -0.25 -1.21
CA VAL A 394 10.45 -1.06 -0.42
C VAL A 394 11.70 -0.25 -0.12
N ASP A 395 12.26 -0.38 1.08
CA ASP A 395 13.56 0.25 1.37
C ASP A 395 14.67 -0.39 0.53
N SER A 396 15.48 0.45 -0.08
CA SER A 396 16.63 0.02 -0.86
C SER A 396 17.83 -0.30 0.05
N THR A 397 18.83 -0.98 -0.49
CA THR A 397 20.09 -1.28 0.23
C THR A 397 20.95 -0.05 0.51
N SER A 398 20.62 1.12 -0.07
CA SER A 398 21.27 2.39 0.24
C SER A 398 20.43 3.16 1.26
N GLU A 399 21.07 3.73 2.30
CA GLU A 399 20.42 4.34 3.47
C GLU A 399 19.42 5.49 3.19
N LYS A 400 19.24 5.91 1.94
CA LYS A 400 18.34 7.01 1.54
C LYS A 400 17.52 6.75 0.27
N SER A 401 17.54 5.54 -0.30
CA SER A 401 16.77 5.21 -1.50
C SER A 401 15.65 4.22 -1.21
N GLN A 402 14.58 4.27 -2.00
CA GLN A 402 13.43 3.38 -1.91
C GLN A 402 13.10 2.86 -3.29
N ASP A 403 12.97 1.56 -3.40
CA ASP A 403 12.69 0.88 -4.65
C ASP A 403 11.17 0.75 -4.82
N ILE A 404 10.69 0.93 -6.04
CA ILE A 404 9.32 0.60 -6.41
C ILE A 404 9.32 -0.85 -6.88
N LEU A 405 8.64 -1.67 -6.10
CA LEU A 405 8.36 -3.04 -6.46
C LEU A 405 6.98 -3.11 -7.12
N LEU A 406 6.98 -3.38 -8.40
CA LEU A 406 5.81 -3.91 -9.09
C LEU A 406 5.80 -5.43 -8.80
N SER A 407 4.65 -6.05 -8.52
CA SER A 407 4.58 -7.51 -8.29
C SER A 407 5.07 -8.35 -9.49
N VAL A 408 5.40 -7.68 -10.59
CA VAL A 408 5.94 -8.19 -11.84
C VAL A 408 7.45 -7.88 -11.96
N GLU A 409 7.98 -6.85 -11.29
CA GLU A 409 9.38 -6.42 -11.41
C GLU A 409 9.84 -5.47 -10.29
N ASN A 410 11.15 -5.42 -10.01
CA ASN A 410 11.74 -4.46 -9.09
C ASN A 410 12.52 -3.34 -9.81
N THR A 411 12.17 -2.08 -9.54
CA THR A 411 12.91 -0.89 -10.03
C THR A 411 13.36 -0.02 -8.87
N ALA A 412 14.66 0.29 -8.81
CA ALA A 412 15.23 1.10 -7.73
C ALA A 412 15.11 2.62 -7.97
N LEU A 413 14.65 3.36 -6.95
CA LEU A 413 14.45 4.83 -7.02
C LEU A 413 14.85 5.53 -5.72
N SER A 414 14.90 6.86 -5.71
CA SER A 414 15.14 7.64 -4.49
C SER A 414 13.91 8.48 -4.16
N LEU A 415 12.98 7.90 -3.38
CA LEU A 415 11.68 8.51 -3.05
C LEU A 415 11.63 9.14 -1.65
N CYS A 416 12.67 8.91 -0.84
CA CYS A 416 12.83 9.48 0.50
C CYS A 416 13.30 10.94 0.49
N SER A 417 12.52 11.82 -0.14
CA SER A 417 12.81 13.25 -0.29
C SER A 417 11.69 14.11 0.32
N ASP A 418 12.01 15.34 0.72
CA ASP A 418 11.00 16.34 1.14
C ASP A 418 10.11 16.83 -0.02
N GLN A 419 10.34 16.31 -1.23
CA GLN A 419 9.58 16.59 -2.43
C GLN A 419 8.62 15.44 -2.77
N GLN A 420 7.41 15.81 -3.17
CA GLN A 420 6.42 14.88 -3.69
C GLN A 420 6.95 14.19 -4.96
N SER A 421 6.79 12.88 -5.02
CA SER A 421 7.20 12.07 -6.17
C SER A 421 5.99 11.76 -7.05
N HIS A 422 6.17 11.95 -8.35
CA HIS A 422 5.17 11.63 -9.37
C HIS A 422 5.55 10.33 -10.06
N LEU A 423 4.61 9.37 -10.12
CA LEU A 423 4.82 8.06 -10.70
C LEU A 423 3.70 7.77 -11.68
N GLU A 424 4.03 7.35 -12.89
CA GLU A 424 3.03 6.90 -13.87
C GLU A 424 3.38 5.49 -14.32
N PHE A 425 2.41 4.58 -14.32
CA PHE A 425 2.60 3.23 -14.83
C PHE A 425 1.44 2.83 -15.74
N ARG A 426 1.81 2.17 -16.83
CA ARG A 426 0.90 1.71 -17.87
C ARG A 426 1.10 0.21 -18.06
N VAL A 427 0.04 -0.55 -17.85
CA VAL A 427 0.08 -2.01 -17.95
C VAL A 427 -1.04 -2.47 -18.87
N ASN A 428 -0.71 -3.34 -19.82
CA ASN A 428 -1.67 -4.07 -20.63
C ASN A 428 -1.21 -5.53 -20.79
N ARG A 429 -1.88 -6.28 -21.67
CA ARG A 429 -1.58 -7.70 -21.93
C ARG A 429 -0.16 -7.98 -22.44
N ASN A 430 0.48 -7.01 -23.08
CA ASN A 430 1.74 -7.18 -23.81
C ASN A 430 2.89 -6.37 -23.20
N ASN A 431 2.60 -5.24 -22.56
CA ASN A 431 3.60 -4.30 -22.05
C ASN A 431 3.35 -3.92 -20.58
N LEU A 432 4.45 -3.53 -19.95
CA LEU A 432 4.49 -2.80 -18.70
C LEU A 432 5.48 -1.65 -18.90
N GLU A 433 5.01 -0.43 -18.71
CA GLU A 433 5.81 0.79 -18.84
C GLU A 433 5.75 1.56 -17.53
N LEU A 434 6.92 1.87 -16.98
CA LEU A 434 7.06 2.71 -15.80
C LEU A 434 7.73 4.04 -16.20
N LEU A 435 7.01 5.12 -15.98
CA LEU A 435 7.40 6.49 -16.26
C LEU A 435 7.65 7.21 -14.94
N ILE A 436 8.92 7.51 -14.67
CA ILE A 436 9.34 8.34 -13.54
C ILE A 436 9.94 9.63 -14.12
N PRO A 437 9.77 10.81 -13.48
CA PRO A 437 10.22 12.11 -13.99
C PRO A 437 11.67 12.19 -14.49
N LEU A 438 12.55 11.26 -14.10
CA LEU A 438 13.96 11.22 -14.46
C LEU A 438 14.39 9.99 -15.28
N LYS A 439 13.50 9.03 -15.56
CA LYS A 439 13.84 7.80 -16.31
C LYS A 439 12.60 7.13 -16.91
N ILE A 440 12.69 6.74 -18.19
CA ILE A 440 11.75 5.84 -18.84
C ILE A 440 12.38 4.45 -18.80
N GLU A 441 11.77 3.50 -18.09
CA GLU A 441 12.15 2.09 -18.14
C GLU A 441 11.06 1.32 -18.88
N THR A 442 11.34 0.97 -20.13
CA THR A 442 10.57 -0.04 -20.88
C THR A 442 11.20 -1.40 -20.59
N ILE A 443 10.44 -2.27 -19.93
CA ILE A 443 10.94 -3.58 -19.55
C ILE A 443 10.47 -4.62 -20.55
N SER A 444 11.43 -5.40 -21.06
CA SER A 444 11.17 -6.62 -21.80
C SER A 444 12.06 -7.74 -21.25
N HIS A 445 11.44 -8.72 -20.59
CA HIS A 445 12.08 -9.96 -20.11
C HIS A 445 11.16 -11.15 -20.44
N GLU A 446 11.73 -12.36 -20.58
CA GLU A 446 10.94 -13.58 -20.84
C GLU A 446 9.94 -13.88 -19.70
N ASP A 447 10.28 -13.55 -18.45
CA ASP A 447 9.40 -13.73 -17.28
C ASP A 447 8.21 -12.76 -17.24
N LEU A 448 8.35 -11.57 -17.85
CA LEU A 448 7.30 -10.56 -17.91
C LEU A 448 6.04 -11.09 -18.63
N GLN A 449 6.24 -11.82 -19.74
CA GLN A 449 5.13 -12.40 -20.51
C GLN A 449 4.34 -13.43 -19.68
N ARG A 450 5.02 -14.23 -18.85
CA ARG A 450 4.38 -15.21 -17.98
C ARG A 450 3.54 -14.53 -16.90
N GLN A 451 4.04 -13.46 -16.30
CA GLN A 451 3.32 -12.71 -15.28
C GLN A 451 2.16 -11.90 -15.86
N LEU A 452 2.33 -11.26 -17.01
CA LEU A 452 1.24 -10.60 -17.73
C LEU A 452 0.14 -11.59 -18.13
N ALA A 453 0.46 -12.85 -18.44
CA ALA A 453 -0.55 -13.88 -18.69
C ALA A 453 -1.36 -14.25 -17.43
N VAL A 454 -0.75 -14.22 -16.24
CA VAL A 454 -1.46 -14.42 -14.96
C VAL A 454 -2.42 -13.25 -14.71
N LEU A 455 -1.94 -12.01 -14.93
CA LEU A 455 -2.75 -10.81 -14.82
C LEU A 455 -3.91 -10.85 -15.84
N ASP A 456 -3.65 -11.14 -17.11
CA ASP A 456 -4.70 -11.26 -18.15
C ASP A 456 -5.78 -12.28 -17.78
N LYS A 457 -5.38 -13.42 -17.20
CA LYS A 457 -6.34 -14.40 -16.70
C LYS A 457 -7.20 -13.86 -15.55
N ALA A 458 -6.62 -13.09 -14.64
CA ALA A 458 -7.33 -12.47 -13.53
C ALA A 458 -8.29 -11.36 -14.01
N MET A 459 -7.88 -10.56 -14.99
CA MET A 459 -8.69 -9.47 -15.56
C MET A 459 -9.94 -9.95 -16.32
N LYS A 460 -10.04 -11.25 -16.67
CA LYS A 460 -11.27 -11.87 -17.20
C LYS A 460 -12.36 -12.03 -16.13
N ALA A 461 -12.01 -11.95 -14.86
CA ALA A 461 -12.93 -11.96 -13.73
C ALA A 461 -13.01 -10.57 -13.10
N LYS A 462 -13.94 -10.38 -12.17
CA LYS A 462 -14.02 -9.13 -11.39
C LYS A 462 -12.81 -9.04 -10.45
N VAL A 463 -12.07 -7.94 -10.57
CA VAL A 463 -10.99 -7.57 -9.66
C VAL A 463 -11.44 -6.39 -8.79
N ALA A 464 -11.00 -6.39 -7.53
CA ALA A 464 -11.20 -5.28 -6.61
C ALA A 464 -9.89 -4.50 -6.46
N THR A 465 -9.99 -3.17 -6.43
CA THR A 465 -8.85 -2.27 -6.32
C THR A 465 -8.70 -1.84 -4.87
N TYR A 466 -7.53 -2.05 -4.28
CA TYR A 466 -7.21 -1.66 -2.92
C TYR A 466 -6.10 -0.62 -2.91
N LEU A 467 -6.27 0.40 -2.05
CA LEU A 467 -5.28 1.44 -1.80
C LEU A 467 -4.80 1.38 -0.35
N GLY A 468 -3.52 1.65 -0.15
CA GLY A 468 -2.89 1.80 1.16
C GLY A 468 -2.53 0.49 1.87
N GLY A 469 -2.84 -0.66 1.28
CA GLY A 469 -2.58 -1.97 1.87
C GLY A 469 -3.25 -3.11 1.11
N LEU A 470 -3.28 -4.27 1.76
CA LEU A 470 -3.94 -5.48 1.28
C LEU A 470 -5.06 -5.92 2.23
N PRO A 471 -6.14 -6.53 1.72
CA PRO A 471 -7.14 -7.19 2.56
C PRO A 471 -6.56 -8.46 3.20
N ASP A 472 -7.42 -9.30 3.78
CA ASP A 472 -6.97 -10.57 4.38
C ASP A 472 -6.63 -11.61 3.30
N VAL A 473 -5.41 -11.51 2.76
CA VAL A 473 -4.80 -12.44 1.79
C VAL A 473 -3.62 -13.16 2.42
N PRO A 474 -3.24 -14.36 1.92
CA PRO A 474 -2.06 -15.06 2.41
C PRO A 474 -0.80 -14.18 2.34
N PHE A 475 0.08 -14.30 3.33
CA PHE A 475 1.34 -13.51 3.37
C PHE A 475 2.26 -13.77 2.18
N SER A 476 2.12 -14.93 1.52
CA SER A 476 2.85 -15.29 0.31
C SER A 476 2.23 -14.73 -0.98
N ALA A 477 1.10 -14.03 -0.90
CA ALA A 477 0.41 -13.52 -2.09
C ALA A 477 1.19 -12.38 -2.77
N THR A 478 1.98 -11.63 -1.99
CA THR A 478 2.85 -10.55 -2.47
C THR A 478 4.14 -10.51 -1.65
N PRO A 479 5.25 -9.99 -2.22
CA PRO A 479 6.49 -9.80 -1.47
C PRO A 479 6.37 -8.76 -0.35
N VAL A 480 5.45 -7.79 -0.50
CA VAL A 480 5.19 -6.73 0.48
C VAL A 480 3.76 -6.84 0.97
N ASN A 481 3.58 -6.87 2.28
CA ASN A 481 2.29 -6.97 2.96
C ASN A 481 2.10 -5.87 4.02
N ALA A 482 3.02 -4.90 4.08
CA ALA A 482 2.94 -3.74 4.96
C ALA A 482 1.97 -2.69 4.42
N PHE A 483 1.29 -1.99 5.32
CA PHE A 483 0.44 -0.86 4.95
C PHE A 483 1.28 0.34 4.55
N TYR A 484 0.79 1.11 3.58
CA TYR A 484 1.41 2.37 3.19
C TYR A 484 1.18 3.43 4.27
N ASN A 485 2.23 4.21 4.56
CA ASN A 485 2.18 5.34 5.47
C ASN A 485 2.74 6.58 4.77
N GLY A 486 1.90 7.62 4.66
CA GLY A 486 2.24 8.88 4.00
C GLY A 486 1.05 9.48 3.24
N CYS A 487 1.34 10.54 2.47
CA CYS A 487 0.36 11.14 1.57
C CYS A 487 0.35 10.42 0.23
N MET A 488 -0.81 10.18 -0.35
CA MET A 488 -0.91 9.60 -1.69
C MET A 488 -2.20 10.03 -2.38
N GLU A 489 -2.07 10.59 -3.59
CA GLU A 489 -3.20 10.80 -4.50
C GLU A 489 -3.11 9.82 -5.66
N VAL A 490 -4.24 9.24 -6.06
CA VAL A 490 -4.31 8.18 -7.07
C VAL A 490 -5.25 8.60 -8.19
N ASN A 491 -4.75 8.52 -9.42
CA ASN A 491 -5.56 8.62 -10.63
C ASN A 491 -5.47 7.29 -11.39
N ILE A 492 -6.62 6.74 -11.77
CA ILE A 492 -6.71 5.53 -12.58
C ILE A 492 -7.49 5.83 -13.86
N ASN A 493 -6.90 5.53 -15.02
CA ASN A 493 -7.50 5.71 -16.34
C ASN A 493 -8.03 7.15 -16.60
N GLY A 494 -7.36 8.15 -16.03
CA GLY A 494 -7.73 9.57 -16.16
C GLY A 494 -8.70 10.06 -15.09
N VAL A 495 -9.24 9.18 -14.24
CA VAL A 495 -10.16 9.52 -13.15
C VAL A 495 -9.39 9.55 -11.83
N GLN A 496 -9.40 10.70 -11.15
CA GLN A 496 -8.89 10.82 -9.78
C GLN A 496 -9.83 10.07 -8.84
N LEU A 497 -9.29 9.14 -8.05
CA LEU A 497 -10.08 8.39 -7.09
C LEU A 497 -10.33 9.24 -5.84
N ASP A 498 -11.61 9.46 -5.52
CA ASP A 498 -12.02 10.09 -4.27
C ASP A 498 -12.24 9.03 -3.19
N LEU A 499 -11.53 9.15 -2.07
CA LEU A 499 -11.65 8.23 -0.94
C LEU A 499 -13.01 8.23 -0.27
N ASP A 500 -13.80 9.29 -0.42
CA ASP A 500 -15.17 9.33 0.10
C ASP A 500 -16.16 8.57 -0.79
N GLU A 501 -15.79 8.24 -2.03
CA GLU A 501 -16.56 7.37 -2.93
C GLU A 501 -16.12 5.88 -2.85
N ALA A 502 -15.18 5.57 -1.96
CA ALA A 502 -14.74 4.19 -1.76
C ALA A 502 -15.89 3.30 -1.27
N ILE A 503 -15.94 2.06 -1.75
CA ILE A 503 -16.91 1.04 -1.29
C ILE A 503 -16.73 0.79 0.21
N SER A 504 -15.48 0.78 0.66
CA SER A 504 -15.12 0.73 2.07
C SER A 504 -13.82 1.48 2.28
N LYS A 505 -13.73 2.27 3.35
CA LYS A 505 -12.54 3.00 3.77
C LYS A 505 -12.36 2.84 5.28
N HIS A 506 -11.14 2.58 5.72
CA HIS A 506 -10.82 2.58 7.14
C HIS A 506 -10.94 4.00 7.72
N ASN A 507 -11.53 4.14 8.92
CA ASN A 507 -11.90 5.45 9.49
C ASN A 507 -10.72 6.42 9.66
N ASP A 508 -9.54 5.90 9.97
CA ASP A 508 -8.34 6.73 10.17
C ASP A 508 -7.66 7.17 8.86
N ILE A 509 -8.12 6.69 7.69
CA ILE A 509 -7.69 7.20 6.39
C ILE A 509 -8.42 8.52 6.11
N ARG A 510 -7.64 9.58 5.91
CA ARG A 510 -8.18 10.92 5.61
C ARG A 510 -8.24 11.14 4.11
N ALA A 511 -9.39 11.60 3.62
CA ALA A 511 -9.66 11.66 2.19
C ALA A 511 -8.95 12.84 1.50
N HIS A 512 -8.95 14.01 2.13
CA HIS A 512 -8.58 15.28 1.50
C HIS A 512 -7.56 16.11 2.30
N SER A 513 -7.22 15.67 3.50
CA SER A 513 -6.20 16.30 4.36
C SER A 513 -5.02 15.38 4.65
N CYS A 514 -3.79 15.89 4.41
CA CYS A 514 -2.56 15.18 4.76
C CYS A 514 -1.66 15.95 5.72
N PRO A 515 -1.15 15.33 6.81
CA PRO A 515 -0.22 15.99 7.72
C PRO A 515 1.03 16.52 7.02
N SER A 516 1.46 17.73 7.39
CA SER A 516 2.74 18.28 6.96
C SER A 516 3.92 17.48 7.53
N PHE A 517 5.06 17.52 6.84
CA PHE A 517 6.29 16.86 7.28
C PHE A 517 7.14 17.75 8.21
N TRP A 518 7.97 17.14 9.04
CA TRP A 518 9.02 17.87 9.75
C TRP A 518 10.11 18.28 8.76
N LYS A 519 10.26 19.59 8.54
CA LYS A 519 11.42 20.11 7.83
C LYS A 519 12.66 19.77 8.64
N LYS A 520 13.61 19.03 8.06
CA LYS A 520 14.96 18.93 8.62
C LYS A 520 15.52 20.34 8.63
N THR A 521 15.61 20.97 9.80
CA THR A 521 16.50 22.12 9.98
C THR A 521 17.88 21.64 9.57
N LYS A 522 18.38 22.14 8.43
CA LYS A 522 19.80 22.06 8.12
C LYS A 522 20.51 22.73 9.29
N ASN A 523 21.04 21.94 10.22
CA ASN A 523 22.02 22.45 11.15
C ASN A 523 23.18 22.92 10.29
N SER A 524 23.34 24.24 10.30
CA SER A 524 24.36 24.98 9.57
C SER A 524 25.75 24.69 10.09
#